data_AF-A0A859DPP8-F1
#
_entry.id   AF-A0A859DPP8-F1
#
_cell.length_a   1.000
_cell.length_b   1.000
_cell.length_c   1.000
_cell.angle_alpha   90.00
_cell.angle_beta   90.00
_cell.angle_gamma   90.00
#
_symmetry.space_group_name_H-M   'P 1'
#
loop_
_entity.id
_entity.type
_entity.pdbx_description
1 polymer ?
#
loop_
_entity_poly.entity_id
_entity_poly.type
_entity_poly.pdbx_seq_one_letter_code
_entity_poly.pdbx_strand_id
1 'polypeptide(L)' 'MLTWLSANIATILISLALVVIVIGIIVVMRRDKKKGKSTCGGNCGHCPMGGSCHKQ' A
#
# COMPACT_ATOMS: atom_id res chain seq x y z
N MET A 1 21.27 10.20 28.65
CA MET A 1 20.05 10.17 27.79
C MET A 1 20.39 9.90 26.32
N LEU A 2 21.41 10.53 25.74
CA LEU A 2 21.86 10.27 24.35
C LEU A 2 22.36 8.83 24.09
N THR A 3 22.88 8.13 25.11
CA THR A 3 23.27 6.71 25.03
C THR A 3 22.13 5.76 24.68
N TRP A 4 20.91 6.03 25.15
CA TRP A 4 19.77 5.17 24.80
C TRP A 4 19.39 5.35 23.34
N LEU A 5 19.50 6.58 22.83
CA LEU A 5 19.25 6.85 21.43
C LEU A 5 20.29 6.15 20.56
N SER A 6 21.59 6.29 20.87
CA SER A 6 22.67 5.65 20.11
C SER A 6 22.61 4.12 20.14
N ALA A 7 22.23 3.52 21.26
CA ALA A 7 22.04 2.07 21.38
C ALA A 7 20.87 1.54 20.53
N ASN A 8 19.87 2.37 20.25
CA ASN A 8 18.66 1.98 19.51
C ASN A 8 18.58 2.60 18.10
N ILE A 9 19.64 3.25 17.60
CA ILE A 9 19.67 3.86 16.26
C ILE A 9 19.29 2.85 15.17
N ALA A 10 19.83 1.63 15.23
CA ALA A 10 19.54 0.60 14.25
C ALA A 10 18.04 0.23 14.21
N THR A 11 17.42 0.04 15.38
CA THR A 11 15.99 -0.25 15.52
C THR A 11 15.13 0.89 14.99
N ILE A 12 15.51 2.13 15.25
CA ILE A 12 14.81 3.33 14.76
C ILE A 12 14.89 3.42 13.24
N LEU A 13 16.06 3.13 12.65
CA LEU A 13 16.23 3.13 11.19
C LEU A 13 15.39 2.05 10.51
N ILE A 14 15.37 0.83 11.08
CA ILE A 14 14.58 -0.28 10.54
C ILE A 14 13.08 0.03 10.64
N SER A 15 12.62 0.57 11.78
CA SER A 15 11.20 0.93 11.94
C SER A 15 10.79 2.04 10.98
N LEU A 16 11.63 3.06 10.76
CA LEU A 16 11.42 4.09 9.74
C LEU A 16 11.30 3.48 8.33
N ALA A 17 12.20 2.56 7.96
CA ALA A 17 12.15 1.90 6.66
C ALA A 17 10.84 1.12 6.47
N LEU A 18 10.41 0.36 7.49
CA LEU A 18 9.13 -0.35 7.45
C LEU A 18 7.94 0.60 7.30
N VAL A 19 7.94 1.71 8.02
CA VAL A 19 6.88 2.73 7.92
C VAL A 19 6.81 3.31 6.51
N VAL A 20 7.96 3.63 5.88
CA VAL A 20 8.00 4.12 4.50
C VAL A 20 7.42 3.10 3.52
N ILE A 21 7.75 1.81 3.67
CA ILE A 21 7.21 0.74 2.83
C ILE A 21 5.70 0.65 2.97
N VAL A 22 5.17 0.65 4.20
CA VAL A 22 3.73 0.58 4.46
C VAL A 22 2.99 1.78 3.87
N ILE A 23 3.52 2.99 4.03
CA ILE A 23 2.97 4.20 3.41
C ILE A 23 2.96 4.05 1.89
N GLY A 24 4.04 3.54 1.29
CA GLY A 24 4.13 3.27 -0.15
C GLY A 24 3.02 2.35 -0.63
N ILE A 25 2.80 1.22 0.06
CA ILE A 25 1.73 0.27 -0.24
C ILE A 25 0.36 0.95 -0.16
N ILE A 26 0.09 1.72 0.91
CA ILE A 26 -1.17 2.45 1.07
C ILE A 26 -1.40 3.46 -0.06
N VAL A 27 -0.36 4.20 -0.46
CA VAL A 27 -0.45 5.16 -1.56
C VAL A 27 -0.77 4.45 -2.88
N VAL A 28 -0.10 3.33 -3.18
CA VAL A 28 -0.40 2.52 -4.36
C VAL A 28 -1.84 2.03 -4.33
N MET A 29 -2.28 1.43 -3.21
CA MET A 29 -3.68 0.98 -3.05
C MET A 29 -4.69 2.12 -3.25
N ARG A 30 -4.42 3.32 -2.71
CA ARG A 30 -5.31 4.48 -2.90
C ARG A 30 -5.33 4.95 -4.35
N ARG A 31 -4.19 4.97 -5.04
CA ARG A 31 -4.10 5.32 -6.47
C ARG A 31 -4.82 4.30 -7.33
N ASP A 32 -4.66 3.01 -7.03
CA ASP A 32 -5.32 1.91 -7.72
C ASP A 32 -6.83 1.96 -7.51
N LYS A 33 -7.30 2.20 -6.28
CA LYS A 33 -8.73 2.39 -5.98
C LYS A 33 -9.32 3.59 -6.71
N LYS A 34 -8.59 4.70 -6.82
CA LYS A 34 -9.01 5.87 -7.63
C LYS A 34 -9.09 5.55 -9.12
N LYS A 35 -8.28 4.62 -9.62
CA LYS A 35 -8.31 4.10 -11.00
C LYS A 35 -9.37 3.01 -11.20
N GLY A 36 -10.25 2.78 -10.22
CA GLY A 36 -11.27 1.72 -10.27
C GLY A 36 -10.71 0.30 -10.05
N LYS A 37 -9.42 0.17 -9.73
CA LYS A 37 -8.79 -1.11 -9.42
C LYS A 37 -9.07 -1.46 -7.95
N SER A 38 -9.95 -2.43 -7.74
CA SER A 38 -10.21 -3.04 -6.43
C SER A 38 -9.65 -4.48 -6.44
N THR A 39 -10.28 -5.41 -5.75
CA THR A 39 -9.94 -6.84 -5.71
C THR A 39 -9.77 -7.47 -7.10
N CYS A 40 -10.40 -6.93 -8.15
CA CYS A 40 -10.32 -7.45 -9.52
C CYS A 40 -9.09 -6.99 -10.32
N GLY A 41 -8.15 -6.21 -9.75
CA GLY A 41 -6.90 -5.81 -10.40
C GLY A 41 -7.04 -4.77 -11.53
N GLY A 42 -8.28 -4.35 -11.85
CA GLY A 42 -8.56 -3.30 -12.82
C GLY A 42 -8.47 -3.69 -14.29
N ASN A 43 -8.45 -4.99 -14.62
CA ASN A 43 -8.56 -5.48 -15.99
C ASN A 43 -10.03 -5.84 -16.30
N CYS A 44 -10.94 -4.88 -16.13
CA CYS A 44 -12.38 -5.13 -16.25
C CYS A 44 -12.80 -5.53 -17.68
N GLY A 45 -11.98 -5.27 -18.71
CA GLY A 45 -12.26 -5.64 -20.10
C GLY A 45 -12.15 -7.14 -20.42
N HIS A 46 -11.38 -7.91 -19.66
CA HIS A 46 -11.33 -9.39 -19.74
C HIS A 46 -11.71 -10.06 -18.42
N CYS A 47 -12.25 -9.30 -17.45
CA CYS A 47 -12.66 -9.86 -16.18
C CYS A 47 -13.90 -10.76 -16.41
N PRO A 48 -13.87 -12.05 -16.01
CA PRO A 48 -15.04 -12.93 -16.14
C PRO A 48 -16.25 -12.43 -15.34
N MET A 49 -16.03 -11.52 -14.38
CA MET A 49 -17.06 -10.83 -13.60
C MET A 49 -17.35 -9.39 -14.10
N GLY A 50 -16.91 -9.02 -15.31
CA GLY A 50 -17.01 -7.67 -15.86
C GLY A 50 -18.43 -7.10 -15.93
N GLY A 51 -19.44 -7.96 -16.08
CA GLY A 51 -20.86 -7.57 -16.07
C GLY A 51 -21.49 -7.40 -14.69
N SER A 52 -20.83 -7.84 -13.61
CA SER A 52 -21.36 -7.79 -12.24
C SER A 52 -20.63 -6.80 -11.34
N CYS A 53 -19.34 -6.55 -11.59
CA CYS A 53 -18.51 -5.66 -10.78
C CYS A 53 -18.77 -4.16 -11.04
N HIS A 54 -19.30 -3.79 -12.20
CA HIS A 54 -19.69 -2.41 -12.53
C HIS A 54 -21.19 -2.39 -12.82
N LYS A 55 -22.01 -2.29 -11.76
CA LYS A 55 -23.42 -1.93 -11.91
C LYS A 55 -23.47 -0.46 -12.29
N GLN A 56 -23.98 -0.18 -13.48
CA GLN A 56 -24.34 1.18 -13.88
C GLN A 56 -25.45 1.71 -12.96
#